data_AF-A0A1H9T533-F1
#
_entry.id   AF-A0A1H9T533-F1
#
_cell.length_a   1.000
_cell.length_b   1.000
_cell.length_c   1.000
_cell.angle_alpha   90.00
_cell.angle_beta   90.00
_cell.angle_gamma   90.00
#
_symmetry.space_group_name_H-M   'P 1'
#
loop_
_entity.id
_entity.type
_entity.pdbx_description
1 polymer ?
#
loop_
_entity_poly.entity_id
_entity_poly.type
_entity_poly.pdbx_seq_one_letter_code
_entity_poly.pdbx_strand_id
1 'polypeptide(L)' 'MSQVPWYDGRDGMYGWIWRHLPGNAWVRALISLVLVVAVVYALFQYVFPWAEPLLPFNDVTVDNQ' A
#
# COMPACT_ATOMS: atom_id res chain seq x y z
N MET A 1 47.30 -3.87 -10.57
CA MET A 1 45.93 -4.44 -10.58
C MET A 1 45.65 -4.86 -9.13
N SER A 2 44.78 -4.28 -8.31
CA SER A 2 43.72 -3.30 -8.45
C SER A 2 43.62 -2.57 -7.10
N GLN A 3 43.61 -1.24 -7.11
CA GLN A 3 43.43 -0.37 -5.94
C GLN A 3 42.04 0.26 -6.10
N VAL A 4 40.99 -0.52 -5.84
CA VAL A 4 39.62 0.01 -5.83
C VAL A 4 39.24 0.29 -4.37
N PRO A 5 39.14 1.56 -3.94
CA PRO A 5 39.03 1.94 -2.52
C PRO A 5 37.70 1.57 -1.83
N TRP A 6 36.74 0.98 -2.55
CA TRP A 6 35.32 1.07 -2.17
C TRP A 6 34.63 -0.26 -1.89
N TYR A 7 35.36 -1.34 -1.62
CA TYR A 7 34.75 -2.64 -1.28
C TYR A 7 35.32 -3.20 0.02
N ASP A 8 34.66 -2.85 1.14
CA ASP A 8 34.80 -3.56 2.42
C ASP A 8 33.62 -4.51 2.60
N GLY A 9 33.90 -5.81 2.63
CA GLY A 9 32.94 -6.92 2.56
C GLY A 9 32.20 -7.26 3.85
N ARG A 10 32.12 -6.34 4.81
CA ARG A 10 31.45 -6.57 6.10
C ARG A 10 30.82 -5.29 6.65
N ASP A 11 29.72 -4.81 6.05
CA ASP A 11 28.88 -3.72 6.59
C ASP A 11 29.20 -2.26 6.15
N GLY A 12 29.76 -2.06 4.95
CA GLY A 12 30.46 -0.81 4.62
C GLY A 12 29.69 0.47 4.22
N MET A 13 28.39 0.47 3.87
CA MET A 13 27.74 1.77 3.48
C MET A 13 26.20 1.78 3.55
N TYR A 14 25.54 0.69 3.16
CA TYR A 14 24.07 0.65 3.07
C TYR A 14 23.40 0.25 4.39
N GLY A 15 24.07 -0.49 5.27
CA GLY A 15 23.51 -0.94 6.55
C GLY A 15 23.35 0.17 7.60
N TRP A 16 24.20 1.20 7.55
CA TRP A 16 24.14 2.35 8.47
C TRP A 16 23.04 3.35 8.08
N ILE A 17 22.84 3.58 6.77
CA ILE A 17 21.75 4.44 6.26
C ILE A 17 20.38 3.86 6.62
N TRP A 18 20.23 2.53 6.59
CA TRP A 18 18.98 1.84 6.95
C TRP A 18 18.70 1.83 8.46
N ARG A 19 19.69 2.17 9.32
CA ARG A 19 19.56 2.20 10.78
C ARG A 19 19.46 3.61 11.36
N HIS A 20 19.68 4.65 10.56
CA HIS A 20 19.62 6.06 10.97
C HIS A 20 18.27 6.75 10.72
N LEU A 21 17.34 6.11 10.00
CA LEU A 21 15.99 6.65 9.81
C LEU A 21 15.14 6.38 11.06
N PRO A 22 14.58 7.43 11.71
CA PRO A 22 13.85 7.29 12.98
C PRO A 22 12.50 6.59 12.75
N GLY A 23 12.38 5.40 13.35
CA GLY A 23 11.18 4.56 13.38
C GLY A 23 11.29 3.31 12.49
N ASN A 24 11.05 2.14 13.09
CA ASN A 24 11.04 0.83 12.42
C ASN A 24 10.26 0.93 11.10
N ALA A 25 10.88 0.61 9.95
CA ALA A 25 10.23 0.64 8.64
C ALA A 25 8.88 -0.11 8.64
N TRP A 26 8.81 -1.16 9.46
CA TRP A 26 7.61 -1.92 9.78
C TRP A 26 6.45 -1.08 10.32
N VAL A 27 6.69 -0.14 11.24
CA VAL A 27 5.61 0.69 11.83
C VAL A 27 5.02 1.62 10.78
N ARG A 28 5.86 2.23 9.94
CA ARG A 28 5.41 3.09 8.83
C ARG A 28 4.62 2.29 7.80
N ALA A 29 5.10 1.10 7.44
CA ALA A 29 4.39 0.18 6.55
C ALA A 29 3.04 -0.27 7.14
N LEU A 30 2.98 -0.51 8.46
CA LEU A 30 1.76 -0.92 9.14
C LEU A 30 0.74 0.23 9.17
N ILE A 31 1.18 1.45 9.49
CA ILE A 31 0.30 2.64 9.46
C ILE A 31 -0.21 2.92 8.04
N SER A 32 0.65 2.83 7.02
CA SER A 32 0.20 3.02 5.62
C SER A 32 -0.77 1.92 5.19
N LEU A 33 -0.53 0.67 5.58
CA LEU A 33 -1.44 -0.44 5.30
C LEU A 33 -2.80 -0.20 5.95
N VAL A 34 -2.83 0.22 7.21
CA VAL A 34 -4.06 0.54 7.94
C VAL A 34 -4.83 1.68 7.26
N LEU A 35 -4.14 2.74 6.81
CA LEU A 35 -4.78 3.82 6.06
C LEU A 35 -5.42 3.34 4.76
N VAL A 36 -4.71 2.50 3.99
CA VAL A 36 -5.26 1.92 2.75
C VAL A 36 -6.49 1.07 3.05
N VAL A 37 -6.41 0.19 4.06
CA VAL A 37 -7.55 -0.64 4.47
C VAL A 37 -8.73 0.22 4.94
N ALA A 38 -8.49 1.29 5.68
CA ALA A 38 -9.53 2.21 6.13
C ALA A 38 -10.22 2.90 4.95
N VAL A 39 -9.46 3.33 3.94
CA VAL A 39 -10.02 3.94 2.71
C VAL A 39 -10.84 2.92 1.92
N VAL A 40 -10.34 1.70 1.73
CA VAL A 40 -11.09 0.63 1.05
C VAL A 40 -12.38 0.33 1.81
N TYR A 41 -12.31 0.17 3.14
CA TYR A 41 -13.48 -0.05 3.97
C TYR A 41 -14.51 1.08 3.84
N ALA A 42 -14.08 2.35 3.87
CA ALA A 42 -14.96 3.49 3.68
C ALA A 42 -15.59 3.50 2.28
N LEU A 43 -14.84 3.15 1.23
CA LEU A 43 -15.38 2.99 -0.12
C LEU A 43 -16.49 1.94 -0.15
N PHE A 44 -16.26 0.77 0.44
CA PHE A 44 -17.26 -0.32 0.45
C PHE A 44 -18.48 -0.01 1.33
N GLN A 45 -18.31 0.67 2.46
CA GLN A 45 -19.42 0.95 3.39
C GLN A 45 -20.23 2.20 3.03
N TYR A 46 -19.61 3.19 2.36
CA TYR A 46 -20.26 4.46 2.03
C TYR A 46 -20.39 4.71 0.53
N VAL A 47 -19.31 4.51 -0.23
CA VAL A 47 -19.31 4.83 -1.68
C VAL A 47 -20.13 3.82 -2.46
N PHE A 48 -20.03 2.53 -2.15
CA PHE A 48 -20.85 1.49 -2.79
C PHE A 48 -22.35 1.72 -2.57
N PRO A 49 -22.87 1.88 -1.34
CA PRO A 49 -24.30 2.16 -1.14
C PRO A 49 -24.78 3.45 -1.80
N TRP A 50 -23.91 4.46 -1.93
CA TRP A 50 -24.23 5.65 -2.71
C TRP A 50 -24.18 5.40 -4.23
N ALA A 51 -23.30 4.51 -4.71
CA ALA A 51 -23.12 4.19 -6.12
C ALA A 51 -24.10 3.11 -6.63
N GLU A 52 -24.61 2.23 -5.77
CA GLU A 52 -25.58 1.17 -6.09
C GLU A 52 -26.78 1.66 -6.94
N PRO A 53 -27.39 2.83 -6.65
CA PRO A 53 -28.48 3.39 -7.47
C PRO A 53 -28.02 3.94 -8.83
N LEU A 54 -26.72 4.27 -8.97
CA LEU A 54 -26.14 4.86 -10.18
C LEU A 54 -25.56 3.79 -11.12
N LEU A 55 -25.37 2.57 -10.63
CA LEU A 55 -24.85 1.46 -11.42
C LEU A 55 -25.97 0.85 -12.29
N PRO A 56 -25.86 0.91 -13.63
CA PRO A 56 -26.87 0.37 -14.56
C PRO A 56 -26.87 -1.17 -14.64
N PHE A 57 -26.36 -1.86 -13.61
CA PHE A 57 -26.32 -3.31 -13.50
C PHE A 57 -27.49 -3.89 -12.68
N ASN A 58 -28.22 -3.03 -11.94
CA ASN A 58 -29.44 -3.42 -11.21
C ASN A 58 -30.69 -3.44 -12.10
N ASP A 59 -30.61 -2.91 -13.33
CA ASP A 59 -31.55 -3.24 -14.40
C ASP A 59 -31.24 -4.65 -14.90
N VAL A 60 -31.53 -5.65 -14.06
CA VAL A 60 -31.91 -6.95 -14.57
C VAL A 60 -33.19 -6.71 -15.37
N THR A 61 -33.03 -6.51 -16.67
CA THR A 61 -34.08 -6.73 -17.65
C THR A 61 -34.46 -8.21 -17.60
N VAL A 62 -35.17 -8.61 -16.55
CA VAL A 62 -35.98 -9.81 -16.56
C VAL A 62 -37.23 -9.48 -17.35
N ASP A 63 -37.06 -9.15 -18.63
CA ASP A 63 -38.10 -9.33 -19.64
C ASP A 63 -38.18 -10.83 -19.92
N ASN A 64 -38.63 -11.59 -18.92
CA ASN A 64 -39.01 -12.98 -19.07
C ASN A 64 -40.40 -13.18 -18.49
N GLN A 65 -41.39 -12.52 -19.11
CA GLN A 65 -42.68 -13.12 -19.51
C GLN A 65 -43.58 -12.14 -20.25
#